data_AF-A0A354GUH2-F1
#
_entry.id   AF-A0A354GUH2-F1
#
_cell.length_a   1.000
_cell.length_b   1.000
_cell.length_c   1.000
_cell.angle_alpha   90.00
_cell.angle_beta   90.00
_cell.angle_gamma   90.00
#
_symmetry.space_group_name_H-M   'P 1'
#
loop_
_entity.id
_entity.type
_entity.pdbx_description
1 polymer ?
#
loop_
_entity_poly.entity_id
_entity_poly.type
_entity_poly.pdbx_seq_one_letter_code
_entity_poly.pdbx_strand_id
1 'polypeptide(L)' 'MPVPGLSLKAVKAAAVRQFGDVDGVVGFGIGDRALRIYVRNAAVRDRLPTEFQGAPVEVVVTGDVHASASPGSQLP' A
#
# COMPACT_ATOMS: atom_id res chain seq x y z
N MET A 1 -15.60 12.07 7.40
CA MET A 1 -15.75 12.99 6.25
C MET A 1 -14.52 12.84 5.37
N PRO A 2 -14.62 12.49 4.07
CA PRO A 2 -13.46 12.51 3.17
C PRO A 2 -13.03 13.97 2.96
N VAL A 3 -11.75 14.29 3.13
CA VAL A 3 -11.26 15.66 2.91
C VAL A 3 -11.34 15.99 1.41
N PRO A 4 -12.02 17.08 1.00
CA PRO A 4 -12.14 17.43 -0.41
C PRO A 4 -10.75 17.80 -0.94
N GLY A 5 -10.23 17.02 -1.88
CA GLY A 5 -8.91 17.20 -2.50
C GLY A 5 -7.86 16.11 -2.20
N LEU A 6 -8.16 15.12 -1.36
CA LEU A 6 -7.24 14.00 -1.13
C LEU A 6 -7.15 13.10 -2.37
N SER A 7 -6.09 13.24 -3.13
CA SER A 7 -5.77 12.29 -4.18
C SER A 7 -5.08 11.08 -3.58
N LEU A 8 -5.80 9.96 -3.41
CA LEU A 8 -5.20 8.69 -2.94
C LEU A 8 -4.06 8.21 -3.84
N LYS A 9 -4.04 8.62 -5.11
CA LYS A 9 -2.90 8.41 -6.01
C LYS A 9 -1.65 9.18 -5.56
N ALA A 10 -1.81 10.44 -5.15
CA ALA A 10 -0.72 11.24 -4.61
C ALA A 10 -0.25 10.70 -3.25
N VAL A 11 -1.18 10.30 -2.39
CA VAL A 11 -0.89 9.66 -1.10
C VAL A 11 -0.10 8.36 -1.30
N LYS A 12 -0.52 7.50 -2.25
CA LYS A 12 0.22 6.28 -2.62
C LYS A 12 1.62 6.62 -3.12
N ALA A 13 1.78 7.62 -4.00
CA ALA A 13 3.09 8.01 -4.50
C ALA A 13 4.02 8.50 -3.39
N ALA A 14 3.49 9.27 -2.42
CA ALA A 14 4.24 9.68 -1.25
C ALA A 14 4.58 8.49 -0.33
N ALA A 15 3.66 7.55 -0.15
CA ALA A 15 3.89 6.34 0.64
C ALA A 15 4.96 5.44 0.00
N VAL A 16 4.99 5.29 -1.32
CA VAL A 16 6.05 4.58 -2.04
C VAL A 16 7.41 5.24 -1.78
N ARG A 17 7.49 6.57 -1.78
CA ARG A 17 8.73 7.30 -1.50
C ARG A 17 9.18 7.20 -0.06
N GLN A 18 8.24 7.11 0.89
CA GLN A 18 8.56 7.11 2.32
C GLN A 18 8.79 5.72 2.90
N PHE A 19 8.03 4.72 2.43
CA PHE A 19 8.03 3.36 2.96
C PHE A 19 8.55 2.33 1.97
N GLY A 20 8.92 2.73 0.74
CA GLY A 20 9.41 1.81 -0.29
C GLY A 20 10.71 1.10 0.08
N ASP A 21 11.54 1.73 0.90
CA ASP A 21 12.81 1.16 1.40
C ASP A 21 12.67 0.46 2.76
N VAL A 22 11.46 0.37 3.32
CA VAL A 22 11.25 -0.33 4.59
C VAL A 22 11.33 -1.84 4.34
N ASP A 23 12.30 -2.49 4.99
CA ASP A 23 12.48 -3.93 4.91
C ASP A 23 11.18 -4.68 5.27
N GLY A 24 10.72 -5.50 4.33
CA GLY A 24 9.49 -6.26 4.45
C GLY A 24 8.21 -5.57 3.98
N VAL A 25 8.27 -4.35 3.43
CA VAL A 25 7.19 -3.82 2.58
C VAL A 25 7.29 -4.45 1.19
N VAL A 26 6.18 -5.02 0.73
CA VAL A 26 6.08 -5.75 -0.55
C VAL A 26 5.43 -4.89 -1.63
N GLY A 27 4.52 -3.99 -1.25
CA GLY A 27 3.86 -3.14 -2.23
C GLY A 27 2.80 -2.22 -1.66
N PHE A 28 2.20 -1.44 -2.56
CA PHE A 28 1.22 -0.39 -2.22
C PHE A 28 -0.01 -0.46 -3.11
N GLY A 29 -1.19 -0.45 -2.50
CA GLY A 29 -2.49 -0.44 -3.16
C GLY A 29 -3.35 0.75 -2.74
N ILE A 30 -4.45 0.94 -3.43
CA ILE A 30 -5.53 1.83 -3.00
C ILE A 30 -6.77 0.93 -2.85
N GLY A 31 -7.27 0.80 -1.63
CA GLY A 31 -8.51 0.11 -1.29
C GLY A 31 -9.63 1.11 -1.00
N ASP A 32 -10.75 0.63 -0.46
CA ASP A 32 -11.96 1.38 -0.05
C ASP A 32 -11.70 2.73 0.64
N ARG A 33 -11.31 3.74 -0.15
CA ARG A 33 -10.87 5.07 0.28
C ARG A 33 -9.65 5.08 1.22
N ALA A 34 -8.85 4.01 1.20
CA ALA A 34 -7.69 3.82 2.07
C ALA A 34 -6.41 3.51 1.29
N LEU A 35 -5.27 3.87 1.85
CA LEU A 35 -3.97 3.39 1.38
C LEU A 35 -3.76 1.96 1.90
N ARG A 36 -3.49 1.00 1.00
CA ARG A 36 -3.11 -0.36 1.39
C ARG A 36 -1.60 -0.51 1.34
N ILE A 37 -1.00 -1.02 2.41
CA ILE A 37 0.42 -1.39 2.44
C ILE A 37 0.51 -2.89 2.64
N TYR A 38 1.13 -3.57 1.68
CA TYR A 38 1.35 -5.00 1.72
C TYR A 38 2.70 -5.27 2.37
N VAL A 39 2.72 -6.12 3.40
CA VAL A 39 3.93 -6.43 4.17
C VAL A 39 4.14 -7.94 4.28
N ARG A 40 5.41 -8.36 4.32
CA ARG A 40 5.79 -9.78 4.35
C ARG A 40 5.44 -10.46 5.67
N ASN A 41 5.51 -9.73 6.78
CA ASN A 41 5.32 -10.26 8.12
C ASN A 41 4.62 -9.25 9.04
N ALA A 42 4.08 -9.75 10.15
CA ALA A 42 3.37 -8.93 11.13
C ALA A 42 4.28 -7.94 11.87
N ALA A 43 5.59 -8.20 12.02
CA ALA A 43 6.50 -7.29 12.72
C ALA A 43 6.68 -5.95 11.98
N VAL A 44 6.51 -5.93 10.66
CA VAL A 44 6.53 -4.68 9.86
C VAL A 44 5.25 -3.86 10.08
N ARG A 45 4.11 -4.52 10.37
CA ARG A 45 2.83 -3.84 10.60
C ARG A 45 2.91 -2.86 11.76
N ASP A 46 3.57 -3.24 12.86
CA ASP A 46 3.71 -2.39 14.05
C ASP A 46 4.61 -1.17 13.82
N ARG A 47 5.37 -1.14 12.71
CA ARG A 47 6.23 -0.02 12.32
C ARG A 47 5.55 0.97 11.36
N LEU A 48 4.36 0.63 10.85
CA LEU A 48 3.62 1.44 9.90
C LEU A 48 2.52 2.24 10.61
N PRO A 49 2.25 3.48 10.17
CA PRO A 49 1.19 4.27 10.77
C PRO A 49 -0.19 3.75 10.34
N THR A 50 -1.21 3.98 11.17
CA THR A 50 -2.61 3.66 10.85
C THR A 50 -3.28 4.73 9.98
N GLU A 51 -2.64 5.89 9.79
CA GLU A 51 -3.06 6.98 8.92
C GLU A 51 -1.84 7.63 8.25
N PHE A 52 -1.97 8.02 6.99
CA PHE A 52 -0.92 8.70 6.25
C PHE A 52 -1.48 9.81 5.38
N GLN A 53 -1.02 11.05 5.61
CA GLN A 53 -1.50 12.26 4.93
C GLN A 53 -3.04 12.41 4.95
N GLY A 54 -3.68 12.04 6.06
CA GLY A 54 -5.14 12.08 6.21
C GLY A 54 -5.90 10.96 5.49
N ALA A 55 -5.19 9.99 4.89
CA ALA A 55 -5.78 8.75 4.39
C ALA A 55 -5.63 7.64 5.43
N PRO A 56 -6.69 6.86 5.73
CA PRO A 56 -6.54 5.66 6.54
C PRO A 56 -5.60 4.67 5.86
N VAL A 57 -4.75 4.01 6.65
CA VAL A 57 -3.80 3.00 6.20
C VAL A 57 -4.26 1.62 6.64
N GLU A 58 -4.44 0.74 5.66
CA GLU A 58 -4.75 -0.66 5.87
C GLU A 58 -3.49 -1.49 5.59
N VAL A 59 -2.95 -2.13 6.63
CA VAL A 59 -1.78 -3.00 6.49
C VAL A 59 -2.26 -4.43 6.26
N VAL A 60 -1.86 -5.00 5.12
CA VAL A 60 -2.21 -6.36 4.72
C VAL A 60 -0.95 -7.22 4.81
N VAL A 61 -0.96 -8.19 5.73
CA VAL A 61 0.13 -9.17 5.83
C VAL A 61 -0.13 -10.24 4.76
N THR A 62 0.73 -10.29 3.74
CA THR A 62 0.51 -11.13 2.56
C THR A 62 1.06 -12.55 2.67
N GLY A 63 1.81 -12.87 3.74
CA GLY A 63 2.65 -14.07 3.75
C GLY A 63 3.78 -13.98 2.72
N ASP A 64 4.58 -15.04 2.54
CA ASP A 64 5.61 -15.08 1.49
C ASP A 64 4.98 -14.90 0.10
N VAL A 65 5.11 -13.68 -0.45
CA VAL A 65 4.63 -13.35 -1.78
C VAL A 65 5.64 -13.86 -2.79
N HIS A 66 5.32 -14.99 -3.43
CA HIS A 66 5.89 -15.31 -4.73
C HIS A 66 5.25 -14.36 -5.74
N ALA A 67 6.06 -13.51 -6.38
CA ALA A 67 5.59 -12.60 -7.41
C ALA A 67 4.90 -13.39 -8.53
N SER A 68 3.56 -13.32 -8.61
CA SER A 68 2.86 -13.65 -9.85
C SER A 68 2.89 -12.42 -10.73
N ALA A 69 3.78 -12.43 -11.73
CA ALA A 69 3.65 -11.55 -12.87
C ALA A 69 2.29 -11.85 -13.52
N SER A 70 1.35 -10.90 -13.46
CA SER A 70 0.12 -11.00 -14.22
C SER A 70 0.49 -11.08 -15.71
N PRO A 71 0.18 -12.17 -16.44
CA PRO A 71 0.37 -12.18 -17.87
C PRO A 71 -0.51 -11.08 -18.45
N GLY A 72 0.12 -10.16 -19.19
CA GLY A 72 -0.56 -9.02 -19.80
C GLY A 72 -1.75 -9.49 -20.62
N SER A 73 -2.89 -8.82 -20.43
CA SER A 73 -4.07 -8.98 -21.29
C SER A 73 -3.67 -8.74 -22.74
N GLN A 74 -3.61 -9.80 -23.53
CA GLN A 74 -3.63 -9.70 -24.99
C GLN A 74 -5.06 -9.34 -25.38
N LEU A 75 -5.26 -8.09 -25.83
CA LEU A 75 -6.48 -7.63 -26.48
C LEU A 75 -6.64 -8.34 -27.85
N PRO A 76 -7.88 -8.53 -28.32
CA PRO A 76 -8.19 -9.22 -29.58
C PRO A 76 -7.74 -8.44 -30.83
#